data_AF-A0A8H3HJ02-F1
#
_entry.id   AF-A0A8H3HJ02-F1
#
_cell.length_a   1.000
_cell.length_b   1.000
_cell.length_c   1.000
_cell.angle_alpha   90.00
_cell.angle_beta   90.00
_cell.angle_gamma   90.00
#
_symmetry.space_group_name_H-M   'P 1'
#
loop_
_entity.id
_entity.type
_entity.pdbx_description
1 polymer ?
#
loop_
_entity_poly.entity_id
_entity_poly.type
_entity_poly.pdbx_seq_one_letter_code
_entity_poly.pdbx_strand_id
1 'polypeptide(L)'
;MRLSIRPSTVPRILPKPTLIKPYATAPPGRGRPETTPPDPRNDIIRRTLYPERTPHVTGLASSPTGIHRQDVSLALERAIPSAEAHETIERAWKLHKRQVKEQREAELKRKYESMKRAVEVLKELDPISYAEATRGVDSRRLTEAERERMKEKKRGAKKKAESRVEGLFPREMRIPTDTPSRNGWNHAWTAL
;
A
#
# COMPACT_ATOMS: atom_id res chain seq x y z
N MET A 1 -5.64 -53.06 -16.81
CA MET A 1 -4.40 -52.37 -16.40
C MET A 1 -4.71 -51.51 -15.18
N ARG A 2 -4.27 -51.92 -13.98
CA ARG A 2 -4.52 -51.17 -12.73
C ARG A 2 -3.31 -50.27 -12.45
N LEU A 3 -3.49 -48.95 -12.46
CA LEU A 3 -2.46 -47.99 -12.10
C LEU A 3 -2.38 -47.88 -10.58
N SER A 4 -1.28 -48.38 -10.02
CA SER A 4 -0.91 -48.22 -8.61
C SER A 4 -0.34 -46.82 -8.39
N ILE A 5 -1.06 -45.97 -7.68
CA ILE A 5 -0.59 -44.66 -7.24
C ILE A 5 0.18 -44.88 -5.94
N ARG A 6 1.51 -44.80 -5.99
CA ARG A 6 2.34 -44.77 -4.79
C ARG A 6 2.20 -43.40 -4.11
N PRO A 7 1.98 -43.32 -2.78
CA PRO A 7 1.99 -42.04 -2.09
C PRO A 7 3.42 -41.47 -2.07
N SER A 8 3.53 -40.21 -2.45
CA SER A 8 4.76 -39.40 -2.36
C SER A 8 5.07 -39.13 -0.88
N THR A 9 6.15 -39.71 -0.37
CA THR A 9 6.69 -39.39 0.96
C THR A 9 7.48 -38.09 0.86
N VAL A 10 6.85 -36.96 1.23
CA VAL A 10 7.56 -35.69 1.38
C VAL A 10 8.45 -35.79 2.63
N PRO A 11 9.76 -35.49 2.55
CA PRO A 11 10.62 -35.52 3.73
C PRO A 11 10.15 -34.47 4.74
N ARG A 12 9.98 -34.91 5.99
CA ARG A 12 9.65 -34.05 7.14
C ARG A 12 10.83 -33.12 7.40
N ILE A 13 10.76 -31.90 6.85
CA ILE A 13 11.72 -30.84 7.14
C ILE A 13 11.57 -30.48 8.62
N LEU A 14 12.55 -30.85 9.44
CA LEU A 14 12.61 -30.39 10.83
C LEU A 14 12.72 -28.85 10.82
N PRO A 15 11.92 -28.13 11.62
CA PRO A 15 12.06 -26.68 11.71
C PRO A 15 13.47 -26.35 12.20
N LYS A 16 14.21 -25.54 11.42
CA LYS A 16 15.49 -24.98 11.86
C LYS A 16 15.27 -24.29 13.21
N PRO A 17 16.12 -24.47 14.22
CA PRO A 17 15.98 -23.77 15.49
C PRO A 17 16.03 -22.27 15.19
N THR A 18 14.90 -21.60 15.37
CA THR A 18 14.84 -20.15 15.33
C THR A 18 15.82 -19.65 16.39
N LEU A 19 16.80 -18.84 15.98
CA LEU A 19 17.59 -18.02 16.90
C LEU A 19 16.64 -17.06 17.60
N ILE A 20 16.06 -17.52 18.71
CA ILE A 20 15.38 -16.65 19.67
C ILE A 20 16.51 -15.80 20.24
N LYS A 21 16.61 -14.54 19.81
CA LYS A 21 17.40 -13.56 20.54
C LYS A 21 16.71 -13.36 21.89
N PRO A 22 17.28 -13.80 23.02
CA PRO A 22 16.71 -13.46 24.31
C PRO A 22 16.91 -11.95 24.47
N TYR A 23 15.80 -11.22 24.55
CA TYR A 23 15.79 -9.88 25.09
C TYR A 23 16.47 -9.92 26.47
N ALA A 24 17.38 -8.98 26.70
CA ALA A 24 18.32 -8.93 27.81
C ALA A 24 17.70 -9.37 29.16
N THR A 25 17.95 -10.61 29.55
CA THR A 25 17.77 -11.08 30.93
C THR A 25 19.00 -10.65 31.72
N ALA A 26 18.80 -9.72 32.65
CA ALA A 26 19.83 -9.33 33.62
C ALA A 26 20.34 -10.56 34.40
N PRO A 27 21.62 -10.57 34.81
CA PRO A 27 22.22 -11.70 35.53
C PRO A 27 21.45 -12.03 36.83
N PRO A 28 21.29 -13.32 37.17
CA PRO A 28 20.54 -13.75 38.35
C PRO A 28 21.34 -13.37 39.60
N GLY A 29 20.91 -12.33 40.31
CA GLY A 29 21.63 -11.86 41.51
C GLY A 29 21.35 -10.42 41.91
N ARG A 30 20.75 -9.60 41.02
CA ARG A 30 20.10 -8.36 41.44
C ARG A 30 18.61 -8.60 41.54
N GLY A 31 18.07 -8.42 42.75
CA GLY A 31 16.65 -8.55 43.04
C GLY A 31 15.83 -7.88 41.93
N ARG A 32 14.88 -8.63 41.38
CA ARG A 32 13.85 -8.10 40.50
C ARG A 32 13.27 -6.88 41.24
N PRO A 33 13.38 -5.65 40.74
CA PRO A 33 12.66 -4.54 41.35
C PRO A 33 11.20 -4.98 41.40
N GLU A 34 10.56 -4.84 42.57
CA GLU A 34 9.16 -5.19 42.75
C GLU A 34 8.38 -4.70 41.53
N THR A 35 7.63 -5.62 40.91
CA THR A 35 6.95 -5.39 39.64
C THR A 35 6.16 -4.10 39.74
N THR A 36 6.71 -3.03 39.15
CA THR A 36 5.98 -1.79 38.95
C THR A 36 4.67 -2.19 38.28
N PRO A 37 3.50 -1.72 38.78
CA PRO A 37 2.23 -2.08 38.18
C PRO A 37 2.34 -1.90 36.66
N PRO A 38 1.97 -2.90 35.86
CA PRO A 38 2.02 -2.76 34.42
C PRO A 38 1.28 -1.48 34.04
N ASP A 39 1.94 -0.62 33.26
CA ASP A 39 1.32 0.63 32.79
C ASP A 39 -0.07 0.30 32.21
N PRO A 40 -1.15 0.94 32.68
CA PRO A 40 -2.50 0.66 32.18
C PRO A 40 -2.60 0.77 30.66
N ARG A 41 -1.75 1.58 30.01
CA ARG A 41 -1.65 1.64 28.54
C ARG A 41 -1.18 0.33 27.94
N ASN A 42 -0.18 -0.31 28.54
CA ASN A 42 0.33 -1.61 28.07
C ASN A 42 -0.73 -2.71 28.24
N ASP A 43 -1.55 -2.64 29.29
CA ASP A 43 -2.64 -3.59 29.49
C ASP A 43 -3.83 -3.34 28.56
N ILE A 44 -4.14 -2.08 28.24
CA ILE A 44 -5.12 -1.74 27.18
C ILE A 44 -4.62 -2.23 25.81
N ILE A 45 -3.34 -2.03 25.49
CA ILE A 45 -2.73 -2.54 24.25
C ILE A 45 -2.77 -4.07 24.21
N ARG A 46 -2.47 -4.74 25.33
CA ARG A 46 -2.58 -6.20 25.42
C ARG A 46 -4.01 -6.68 25.25
N ARG A 47 -4.99 -6.06 25.89
CA ARG A 47 -6.42 -6.44 25.77
C ARG A 47 -7.00 -6.15 24.38
N THR A 48 -6.54 -5.10 23.72
CA THR A 48 -7.00 -4.75 22.36
C THR A 48 -6.39 -5.65 21.30
N LEU A 49 -5.10 -6.00 21.44
CA LEU A 49 -4.43 -6.94 20.55
C LEU A 49 -4.87 -8.38 20.83
N TYR A 50 -4.96 -8.76 22.11
CA TYR A 50 -5.34 -10.09 22.59
C TYR A 50 -6.62 -9.98 23.43
N PRO A 51 -7.81 -9.96 22.80
CA PRO A 51 -9.06 -9.89 23.54
C PRO A 51 -9.20 -11.08 24.49
N GLU A 52 -9.52 -10.78 25.74
CA GLU A 52 -9.79 -11.78 26.78
C GLU A 52 -11.01 -12.64 26.40
N ARG A 53 -11.01 -13.89 26.86
CA ARG A 53 -12.07 -14.86 26.61
C ARG A 53 -13.37 -14.37 27.26
N THR A 54 -14.24 -13.71 26.50
CA THR A 54 -15.60 -13.42 26.97
C THR A 54 -16.40 -14.73 26.97
N PRO A 55 -17.28 -14.96 27.96
CA PRO A 55 -18.04 -16.22 28.09
C PRO A 55 -18.92 -16.54 26.88
N HIS A 56 -19.23 -15.56 26.03
CA HIS A 56 -20.00 -15.71 24.80
C HIS A 56 -19.15 -16.09 23.57
N VAL A 57 -17.81 -16.09 23.70
CA VAL A 57 -16.84 -16.47 22.68
C VAL A 57 -16.14 -17.75 23.14
N THR A 58 -16.80 -18.88 22.90
CA THR A 58 -16.23 -20.21 23.14
C THR A 58 -15.20 -20.53 22.06
N GLY A 59 -13.96 -20.06 22.23
CA GLY A 59 -12.85 -20.49 21.39
C GLY A 59 -11.46 -20.08 21.88
N LEU A 60 -10.45 -20.87 21.50
CA LEU A 60 -9.03 -20.65 21.81
C LEU A 60 -8.55 -19.33 21.17
N ALA A 61 -8.08 -18.40 22.01
CA ALA A 61 -7.33 -17.17 21.69
C ALA A 61 -7.47 -16.63 20.26
N SER A 62 -8.30 -15.59 20.07
CA SER A 62 -8.22 -14.72 18.90
C SER A 62 -6.94 -13.88 18.98
N SER A 63 -5.79 -14.50 18.73
CA SER A 63 -4.52 -13.80 18.58
C SER A 63 -4.53 -13.09 17.22
N PRO A 64 -4.13 -11.81 17.15
CA PRO A 64 -4.03 -11.06 15.89
C PRO A 64 -2.91 -11.61 15.01
N THR A 65 -1.99 -12.36 15.62
CA THR A 65 -0.97 -13.16 14.95
C THR A 65 -1.32 -14.64 15.12
N GLY A 66 -2.05 -15.19 14.15
CA GLY A 66 -1.80 -16.55 13.67
C GLY A 66 -2.51 -17.72 14.34
N ILE A 67 -3.64 -17.55 15.03
CA ILE A 67 -4.48 -18.70 15.42
C ILE A 67 -5.83 -18.58 14.73
N HIS A 68 -6.20 -19.65 14.02
CA HIS A 68 -7.47 -19.83 13.34
C HIS A 68 -8.64 -19.33 14.21
N ARG A 69 -9.27 -18.23 13.77
CA ARG A 69 -10.52 -17.73 14.34
C ARG A 69 -11.58 -18.82 14.19
N GLN A 70 -12.03 -19.40 15.30
CA GLN A 70 -12.97 -20.53 15.29
C GLN A 70 -14.34 -20.13 14.71
N ASP A 71 -14.67 -18.84 14.70
CA ASP A 71 -15.87 -18.27 14.11
C ASP A 71 -15.78 -18.08 12.58
N VAL A 72 -14.60 -18.27 11.97
CA VAL A 72 -14.44 -18.09 10.52
C VAL A 72 -15.26 -19.09 9.72
N SER A 73 -15.32 -20.36 10.14
CA SER A 73 -16.14 -21.36 9.45
C SER A 73 -17.62 -20.97 9.46
N LEU A 74 -18.15 -20.62 10.64
CA LEU A 74 -19.54 -20.17 10.81
C LEU A 74 -19.82 -18.87 10.03
N ALA A 75 -18.86 -17.94 10.00
CA ALA A 75 -18.98 -16.69 9.24
C ALA A 75 -18.95 -16.95 7.72
N LEU A 76 -18.10 -17.87 7.26
CA LEU A 76 -18.04 -18.28 5.85
C LEU A 76 -19.32 -19.00 5.43
N GLU A 77 -19.85 -19.91 6.25
CA GLU A 77 -21.15 -20.57 6.01
C GLU A 77 -22.30 -19.57 5.93
N ARG A 78 -22.27 -18.49 6.73
CA ARG A 78 -23.27 -17.42 6.68
C ARG A 78 -23.12 -16.50 5.47
N ALA A 79 -21.89 -16.20 5.07
CA ALA A 79 -21.59 -15.23 4.00
C ALA A 79 -21.62 -15.84 2.60
N ILE A 80 -21.31 -17.14 2.47
CA ILE A 80 -21.24 -17.85 1.20
C ILE A 80 -22.53 -18.63 0.98
N PRO A 81 -23.36 -18.28 -0.03
CA PRO A 81 -24.59 -19.00 -0.30
C PRO A 81 -24.36 -20.46 -0.71
N SER A 82 -23.32 -20.72 -1.52
CA SER A 82 -22.85 -22.05 -1.92
C SER A 82 -21.39 -22.01 -2.40
N ALA A 83 -20.70 -23.15 -2.37
CA ALA A 83 -19.33 -23.25 -2.88
C ALA A 83 -19.25 -22.92 -4.39
N GLU A 84 -20.22 -23.40 -5.16
CA GLU A 84 -20.32 -23.13 -6.61
C GLU A 84 -20.53 -21.63 -6.91
N ALA A 85 -21.35 -20.95 -6.11
CA ALA A 85 -21.57 -19.52 -6.23
C ALA A 85 -20.28 -18.75 -5.92
N HIS A 86 -19.56 -19.13 -4.87
CA HIS A 86 -18.27 -18.54 -4.53
C HIS A 86 -17.25 -18.70 -5.67
N GLU A 87 -17.07 -19.91 -6.20
CA GLU A 87 -16.14 -20.18 -7.30
C GLU A 87 -16.51 -19.40 -8.57
N THR A 88 -17.80 -19.26 -8.85
CA THR A 88 -18.29 -18.52 -10.01
C THR A 88 -18.04 -17.02 -9.86
N ILE A 89 -18.34 -16.45 -8.68
CA ILE A 89 -18.04 -15.04 -8.37
C ILE A 89 -16.53 -14.79 -8.47
N GLU A 90 -15.70 -15.67 -7.92
CA GLU A 90 -14.25 -15.53 -7.97
C GLU A 90 -13.70 -15.60 -9.40
N ARG A 91 -14.18 -16.55 -10.22
CA ARG A 91 -13.79 -16.65 -11.63
C ARG A 91 -14.21 -15.40 -12.41
N ALA A 92 -15.45 -14.95 -12.23
CA ALA A 92 -15.97 -13.73 -12.86
C ALA A 92 -15.16 -12.49 -12.44
N TRP A 93 -14.82 -12.38 -11.16
CA TRP A 93 -14.03 -11.26 -10.63
C TRP A 93 -12.60 -11.25 -11.17
N LYS A 94 -11.94 -12.42 -11.26
CA LYS A 94 -10.62 -12.54 -11.88
C LYS A 94 -10.64 -12.19 -13.36
N LEU A 95 -11.67 -12.64 -14.08
CA LEU A 95 -11.88 -12.30 -15.49
C LEU A 95 -12.09 -10.79 -15.66
N HIS A 96 -12.94 -10.17 -14.85
CA HIS A 96 -13.18 -8.73 -14.86
C HIS A 96 -11.89 -7.94 -14.57
N LYS A 97 -11.14 -8.32 -13.55
CA LYS A 97 -9.84 -7.68 -13.24
C LYS A 97 -8.85 -7.78 -14.40
N ARG A 98 -8.83 -8.91 -15.13
CA ARG A 98 -8.02 -9.07 -16.34
C ARG A 98 -8.46 -8.09 -17.42
N GLN A 99 -9.76 -8.03 -17.71
CA GLN A 99 -10.31 -7.11 -18.71
C GLN A 99 -10.03 -5.64 -18.38
N VAL A 100 -10.20 -5.23 -17.12
CA VAL A 100 -9.88 -3.87 -16.66
C VAL A 100 -8.41 -3.53 -16.85
N LYS A 101 -7.51 -4.49 -16.59
CA LYS A 101 -6.07 -4.32 -16.83
C LYS A 101 -5.78 -4.16 -18.32
N GLU A 102 -6.32 -5.05 -19.17
CA GLU A 102 -6.15 -5.01 -20.62
C GLU A 102 -6.67 -3.69 -21.21
N GLN A 103 -7.83 -3.21 -20.76
CA GLN A 103 -8.39 -1.91 -21.16
C GLN A 103 -7.46 -0.75 -20.79
N ARG A 104 -6.96 -0.71 -19.54
CA ARG A 104 -6.02 0.33 -19.10
C ARG A 104 -4.71 0.29 -19.91
N GLU A 105 -4.18 -0.88 -20.19
CA GLU A 105 -2.99 -1.04 -21.02
C GLU A 105 -3.22 -0.60 -22.46
N ALA A 106 -4.38 -0.94 -23.05
CA ALA A 106 -4.76 -0.50 -24.39
C ALA A 106 -4.89 1.03 -24.47
N GLU A 107 -5.51 1.66 -23.47
CA GLU A 107 -5.59 3.12 -23.39
C GLU A 107 -4.22 3.78 -23.24
N LEU A 108 -3.35 3.23 -22.38
CA LEU A 108 -1.98 3.72 -22.22
C LEU A 108 -1.19 3.62 -23.52
N LYS A 109 -1.30 2.51 -24.25
CA LYS A 109 -0.69 2.34 -25.58
C LYS A 109 -1.19 3.37 -26.56
N ARG A 110 -2.51 3.61 -26.64
CA ARG A 110 -3.09 4.64 -27.51
C ARG A 110 -2.57 6.04 -27.20
N LYS A 111 -2.54 6.41 -25.92
CA LYS A 111 -2.01 7.71 -25.46
C LYS A 111 -0.53 7.85 -25.81
N TYR A 112 0.26 6.79 -25.59
CA TYR A 112 1.68 6.76 -25.92
C TYR A 112 1.93 6.89 -27.43
N GLU A 113 1.22 6.14 -28.26
CA GLU A 113 1.32 6.23 -29.72
C GLU A 113 0.96 7.63 -30.23
N SER A 114 -0.12 8.21 -29.71
CA SER A 114 -0.52 9.58 -30.05
C SER A 114 0.56 10.59 -29.68
N MET A 115 1.13 10.49 -28.48
CA MET A 115 2.21 11.34 -28.02
C MET A 115 3.46 11.18 -28.88
N LYS A 116 3.83 9.93 -29.20
CA LYS A 116 4.99 9.62 -30.04
C LYS A 116 4.86 10.25 -31.42
N ARG A 117 3.70 10.10 -32.07
CA ARG A 117 3.42 10.72 -33.38
C ARG A 117 3.54 12.24 -33.30
N ALA A 118 2.98 12.87 -32.26
CA ALA A 118 3.07 14.32 -32.10
C ALA A 118 4.53 14.81 -31.94
N VAL A 119 5.34 14.08 -31.17
CA VAL A 119 6.76 14.39 -30.98
C VAL A 119 7.58 14.15 -32.26
N GLU A 120 7.27 13.12 -33.04
CA GLU A 120 7.88 12.87 -34.36
C GLU A 120 7.60 14.03 -35.32
N VAL A 121 6.36 14.52 -35.39
CA VAL A 121 5.99 15.70 -36.19
C VAL A 121 6.70 16.96 -35.68
N LEU A 122 6.76 17.17 -34.36
CA LEU A 122 7.46 18.33 -33.79
C LEU A 122 8.95 18.35 -34.16
N LYS A 123 9.60 17.19 -34.23
CA LYS A 123 11.01 17.04 -34.62
C LYS A 123 11.26 17.53 -36.05
N GLU A 124 10.31 17.31 -36.96
CA GLU A 124 10.41 17.73 -38.35
C GLU A 124 10.18 19.24 -38.53
N LEU A 125 9.28 19.81 -37.73
CA LEU A 125 8.88 21.22 -37.82
C LEU A 125 9.84 22.18 -37.10
N ASP A 126 10.16 21.88 -35.83
CA ASP A 126 11.01 22.74 -34.99
C ASP A 126 11.94 21.91 -34.08
N PRO A 127 13.22 21.77 -34.47
CA PRO A 127 14.22 21.07 -33.68
C PRO A 127 14.47 21.67 -32.29
N ILE A 128 14.27 22.99 -32.11
CA ILE A 128 14.51 23.68 -30.83
C ILE A 128 13.44 23.29 -29.82
N SER A 129 12.16 23.45 -30.18
CA SER A 129 11.04 23.00 -29.34
C SER A 129 11.08 21.50 -29.05
N TYR A 130 11.52 20.68 -30.01
CA TYR A 130 11.73 19.24 -29.79
C TYR A 130 12.79 18.97 -28.71
N ALA A 131 13.93 19.68 -28.75
CA ALA A 131 14.99 19.52 -27.75
C ALA A 131 14.52 19.92 -26.34
N GLU A 132 13.69 20.95 -26.22
CA GLU A 132 13.11 21.35 -24.94
C GLU A 132 12.06 20.34 -24.44
N ALA A 133 11.16 19.88 -25.31
CA ALA A 133 10.11 18.92 -24.94
C ALA A 133 10.65 17.55 -24.53
N THR A 134 11.77 17.13 -25.14
CA THR A 134 12.44 15.85 -24.82
C THR A 134 13.44 15.95 -23.67
N ARG A 135 13.61 17.16 -23.09
CA ARG A 135 14.49 17.38 -21.94
C ARG A 135 13.99 16.57 -20.74
N GLY A 136 14.75 15.57 -20.34
CA GLY A 136 14.48 14.81 -19.11
C GLY A 136 14.64 15.70 -17.88
N VAL A 137 13.56 15.93 -17.14
CA VAL A 137 13.61 16.66 -15.87
C VAL A 137 13.73 15.66 -14.72
N ASP A 138 14.91 15.58 -14.12
CA ASP A 138 15.14 14.79 -12.92
C ASP A 138 14.64 15.52 -11.67
N SER A 139 13.35 15.35 -11.32
CA SER A 139 12.71 16.00 -10.16
C SER A 139 13.37 15.73 -8.80
N ARG A 140 14.24 14.71 -8.71
CA ARG A 140 14.95 14.34 -7.48
C ARG A 140 16.16 15.23 -7.19
N ARG A 141 16.68 15.94 -8.20
CA ARG A 141 17.88 16.76 -8.07
C ARG A 141 17.52 18.22 -8.35
N LEU A 142 17.41 19.03 -7.29
CA LEU A 142 17.46 20.49 -7.47
C LEU A 142 18.87 20.89 -7.88
N THR A 143 18.97 21.61 -8.99
CA THR A 143 20.21 22.26 -9.43
C THR A 143 20.65 23.31 -8.42
N GLU A 144 21.92 23.68 -8.42
CA GLU A 144 22.48 24.66 -7.48
C GLU A 144 21.80 26.03 -7.62
N ALA A 145 21.56 26.45 -8.86
CA ALA A 145 20.83 27.68 -9.18
C ALA A 145 19.39 27.68 -8.63
N GLU A 146 18.68 26.54 -8.69
CA GLU A 146 17.34 26.42 -8.10
C GLU A 146 17.39 26.45 -6.58
N ARG A 147 18.41 25.85 -5.95
CA ARG A 147 18.59 25.90 -4.49
C ARG A 147 18.83 27.32 -4.01
N GLU A 148 19.61 28.11 -4.73
CA GLU A 148 19.85 29.52 -4.41
C GLU A 148 18.58 30.36 -4.54
N ARG A 149 17.85 30.21 -5.65
CA ARG A 149 16.52 30.83 -5.84
C ARG A 149 15.53 30.44 -4.73
N MET A 150 15.66 29.24 -4.17
CA MET A 150 14.82 28.76 -3.07
C MET A 150 15.27 29.28 -1.69
N LYS A 151 16.53 29.70 -1.53
CA LYS A 151 17.02 30.36 -0.30
C LYS A 151 16.57 31.81 -0.22
N GLU A 152 16.51 32.51 -1.35
CA GLU A 152 16.10 33.91 -1.43
C GLU A 152 14.60 34.11 -1.16
N LYS A 153 13.77 33.11 -1.46
CA LYS A 153 12.32 33.18 -1.27
C LYS A 153 11.91 33.17 0.21
N LYS A 154 10.96 34.06 0.56
CA LYS A 154 10.26 34.06 1.86
C LYS A 154 9.63 32.69 2.14
N ARG A 155 9.61 32.27 3.41
CA ARG A 155 9.17 30.93 3.88
C ARG A 155 7.84 30.43 3.27
N GLY A 156 6.84 31.30 3.12
CA GLY A 156 5.56 30.95 2.50
C GLY A 156 5.64 30.66 1.01
N ALA A 157 6.40 31.48 0.26
CA ALA A 157 6.65 31.28 -1.17
C ALA A 157 7.53 30.04 -1.41
N LYS A 158 8.48 29.76 -0.52
CA LYS A 158 9.31 28.56 -0.54
C LYS A 158 8.46 27.29 -0.44
N LYS A 159 7.53 27.22 0.51
CA LYS A 159 6.62 26.07 0.67
C LYS A 159 5.72 25.85 -0.56
N LYS A 160 5.27 26.92 -1.22
CA LYS A 160 4.51 26.83 -2.48
C LYS A 160 5.36 26.33 -3.64
N ALA A 161 6.58 26.84 -3.80
CA ALA A 161 7.49 26.37 -4.83
C ALA A 161 7.87 24.88 -4.64
N GLU A 162 8.10 24.44 -3.40
CA GLU A 162 8.29 23.02 -3.06
C GLU A 162 7.06 22.13 -3.34
N SER A 163 5.86 22.72 -3.41
CA SER A 163 4.63 21.97 -3.72
C SER A 163 4.43 21.72 -5.21
N ARG A 164 5.15 22.46 -6.07
CA ARG A 164 5.06 22.42 -7.54
C ARG A 164 6.44 22.19 -8.17
N VAL A 165 7.08 21.09 -7.78
CA VAL A 165 8.37 20.69 -8.35
C VAL A 165 8.15 20.15 -9.77
N GLU A 166 8.94 20.63 -10.73
CA GLU A 166 8.87 20.20 -12.14
C GLU A 166 9.12 18.68 -12.24
N GLY A 167 8.30 17.98 -13.03
CA GLY A 167 8.33 16.52 -13.20
C GLY A 167 7.69 15.70 -12.07
N LEU A 168 7.22 16.33 -10.98
CA LEU A 168 6.36 15.69 -9.99
C LEU A 168 4.95 16.26 -10.03
N PHE A 169 3.96 15.44 -9.70
CA PHE A 169 2.59 15.93 -9.58
C PHE A 169 2.48 16.99 -8.48
N PRO A 170 1.78 18.12 -8.73
CA PRO A 170 1.51 19.12 -7.72
C PRO A 170 0.79 18.51 -6.52
N ARG A 171 1.21 18.89 -5.31
CA ARG A 171 0.58 18.37 -4.07
C ARG A 171 -0.88 18.78 -3.90
N GLU A 172 -1.32 19.80 -4.63
CA GLU A 172 -2.72 20.26 -4.66
C GLU A 172 -3.64 19.28 -5.41
N MET A 173 -3.09 18.39 -6.24
CA MET A 173 -3.85 17.35 -6.94
C MET A 173 -4.28 16.27 -5.95
N ARG A 174 -5.57 16.28 -5.57
CA ARG A 174 -6.12 15.38 -4.55
C ARG A 174 -6.54 14.04 -5.13
N ILE A 175 -6.49 13.01 -4.29
CA ILE A 175 -7.08 11.70 -4.58
C ILE A 175 -8.61 11.84 -4.51
N PRO A 176 -9.36 11.26 -5.45
CA PRO A 176 -10.82 11.27 -5.39
C PRO A 176 -11.34 10.68 -4.06
N THR A 177 -12.30 11.37 -3.45
CA THR A 177 -13.01 10.93 -2.24
C THR A 177 -14.39 10.41 -2.60
N ASP A 178 -14.98 9.57 -1.74
CA ASP A 178 -16.30 8.98 -1.95
C ASP A 178 -17.41 10.04 -2.07
N THR A 179 -17.40 11.03 -1.17
CA THR A 179 -18.27 12.21 -1.26
C THR A 179 -17.46 13.47 -1.60
N PRO A 180 -18.01 14.41 -2.40
CA PRO A 180 -17.34 15.66 -2.71
C PRO A 180 -17.30 16.57 -1.47
N SER A 181 -16.37 17.53 -1.47
CA SER A 181 -16.34 18.56 -0.43
C SER A 181 -17.57 19.47 -0.52
N ARG A 182 -18.06 19.96 0.62
CA ARG A 182 -19.18 20.92 0.69
C ARG A 182 -18.97 22.15 -0.21
N ASN A 183 -17.74 22.63 -0.31
CA ASN A 183 -17.39 23.80 -1.11
C ASN A 183 -17.15 23.48 -2.60
N GLY A 184 -17.21 22.20 -3.00
CA GLY A 184 -17.04 21.76 -4.38
C GLY A 184 -15.72 22.20 -5.00
N TRP A 185 -15.82 22.88 -6.15
CA TRP A 185 -14.68 23.43 -6.89
C TRP A 185 -14.44 24.91 -6.51
N ASN A 186 -13.19 25.29 -6.31
CA ASN A 186 -12.83 26.68 -6.04
C ASN A 186 -12.76 27.49 -7.35
N HIS A 187 -13.85 28.19 -7.69
CA HIS A 187 -13.90 29.07 -8.86
C HIS A 187 -13.09 30.36 -8.70
N ALA A 188 -12.75 30.77 -7.47
CA ALA A 188 -11.96 31.96 -7.16
C ALA A 188 -10.45 31.66 -7.03
N TRP A 189 -9.97 30.62 -7.70
CA TRP A 189 -8.56 30.23 -7.61
C TRP A 189 -7.65 31.26 -8.29
N THR A 190 -6.58 31.67 -7.60
CA THR A 190 -5.58 32.62 -8.11
C THR A 190 -4.16 32.09 -7.92
N ALA A 191 -3.31 32.24 -8.93
CA ALA A 191 -1.89 31.87 -8.91
C ALA A 191 -1.03 32.93 -8.20
N LEU A 192 -1.21 33.11 -6.88
CA LEU A 192 -0.34 33.93 -6.03
C LEU A 192 0.82 33.11 -5.45
#